data_AF-A0A7I7Y9J5-F1
#
_entry.id   AF-A0A7I7Y9J5-F1
#
_cell.length_a   1.000
_cell.length_b   1.000
_cell.length_c   1.000
_cell.angle_alpha   90.00
_cell.angle_beta   90.00
_cell.angle_gamma   90.00
#
_symmetry.space_group_name_H-M   'P 1'
#
loop_
_entity.id
_entity.type
_entity.pdbx_description
1 polymer ?
#
loop_
_entity_poly.entity_id
_entity_poly.type
_entity_poly.pdbx_seq_one_letter_code
_entity_poly.pdbx_strand_id
1 'polypeptide(L)'
;MVQIARARGVDVITGEGLSEALRGVDVVIDVSNPTPDPAAAARNVVGACIARGVQRVVLLTIACLEQAAFDGYPTFAAKRAAKKIVLDSQVPATIVTSTQFHEFATNPAAVICNDDEVIVQDWLIQPVAADTVADVLVEAALAQTRAPRTITGPHAIRLPRLTAKYLAAQGDKRRVRAVKPVPAALAAGVLLAPSHAAVVGPDVDTWLQTLMLPRTDGNSDQPEKPRSRGFLRV
;
A
#
# COMPACT_ATOMS: atom_id res chain seq x y z
N MET A 1 -7.76 -12.20 -14.17
CA MET A 1 -6.69 -11.68 -13.31
C MET A 1 -6.11 -12.84 -12.52
N VAL A 2 -4.81 -13.09 -12.62
CA VAL A 2 -4.12 -14.13 -11.81
C VAL A 2 -3.60 -13.46 -10.55
N GLN A 3 -3.97 -13.98 -9.38
CA GLN A 3 -3.46 -13.46 -8.11
C GLN A 3 -2.15 -14.16 -7.75
N ILE A 4 -1.09 -13.38 -7.55
CA ILE A 4 0.22 -13.87 -7.12
C ILE A 4 0.43 -13.48 -5.66
N ALA A 5 0.49 -14.47 -4.76
CA ALA A 5 0.72 -14.24 -3.34
C ALA A 5 1.28 -15.50 -2.67
N ARG A 6 1.98 -15.35 -1.53
CA ARG A 6 2.48 -16.47 -0.72
C ARG A 6 1.39 -17.45 -0.31
N ALA A 7 0.21 -16.94 0.05
CA ALA A 7 -0.97 -17.74 0.37
C ALA A 7 -1.47 -18.61 -0.81
N ARG A 8 -0.97 -18.37 -2.02
CA ARG A 8 -1.25 -19.14 -3.25
C ARG A 8 -0.05 -19.97 -3.72
N GLY A 9 0.99 -20.11 -2.89
CA GLY A 9 2.18 -20.89 -3.21
C GLY A 9 3.18 -20.20 -4.14
N VAL A 10 3.13 -18.86 -4.24
CA VAL A 10 4.09 -18.09 -5.03
C VAL A 10 4.86 -17.14 -4.12
N ASP A 11 6.19 -17.21 -4.15
CA ASP A 11 7.06 -16.37 -3.33
C ASP A 11 7.93 -15.48 -4.22
N VAL A 12 7.71 -14.17 -4.12
CA VAL A 12 8.47 -13.20 -4.90
C VAL A 12 9.94 -13.12 -4.49
N ILE A 13 10.27 -13.37 -3.22
CA ILE A 13 11.65 -13.29 -2.69
C ILE A 13 12.48 -14.50 -3.14
N THR A 14 11.93 -15.71 -3.08
CA THR A 14 12.65 -16.91 -3.57
C THR A 14 12.50 -17.09 -5.09
N GLY A 15 11.47 -16.51 -5.68
CA GLY A 15 11.09 -16.69 -7.08
C GLY A 15 10.26 -17.94 -7.35
N GLU A 16 10.01 -18.76 -6.32
CA GLU A 16 9.25 -20.00 -6.44
C GLU A 16 7.83 -19.72 -6.95
N GLY A 17 7.42 -20.48 -7.98
CA GLY A 17 6.09 -20.38 -8.59
C GLY A 17 5.87 -19.19 -9.53
N LEU A 18 6.76 -18.18 -9.56
CA LEU A 18 6.53 -16.94 -10.34
C LEU A 18 6.42 -17.20 -11.83
N SER A 19 7.36 -17.95 -12.39
CA SER A 19 7.40 -18.22 -13.83
C SER A 19 6.14 -18.94 -14.30
N GLU A 20 5.60 -19.86 -13.49
CA GLU A 20 4.36 -20.56 -13.80
C GLU A 20 3.16 -19.62 -13.73
N ALA A 21 3.08 -18.83 -12.67
CA ALA A 21 1.99 -17.88 -12.45
C ALA A 21 1.90 -16.80 -13.53
N LEU A 22 3.01 -16.49 -14.20
CA LEU A 22 3.09 -15.49 -15.28
C LEU A 22 2.85 -16.06 -16.69
N ARG A 23 2.50 -17.34 -16.81
CA ARG A 23 2.20 -17.94 -18.12
C ARG A 23 0.99 -17.26 -18.77
N GLY A 24 1.18 -16.71 -19.97
CA GLY A 24 0.11 -16.03 -20.73
C GLY A 24 -0.32 -14.69 -20.14
N VAL A 25 0.50 -14.08 -19.27
CA VAL A 25 0.22 -12.77 -18.69
C VAL A 25 0.84 -11.68 -19.56
N ASP A 26 0.02 -10.75 -20.04
CA ASP A 26 0.51 -9.60 -20.83
C ASP A 26 1.02 -8.45 -19.94
N VAL A 27 0.36 -8.22 -18.81
CA VAL A 27 0.64 -7.09 -17.90
C VAL A 27 0.66 -7.56 -16.45
N VAL A 28 1.68 -7.15 -15.71
CA VAL A 28 1.81 -7.38 -14.27
C VAL A 28 1.55 -6.09 -13.51
N ILE A 29 0.70 -6.13 -12.49
CA ILE A 29 0.58 -5.05 -11.50
C ILE A 29 1.31 -5.51 -10.24
N ASP A 30 2.44 -4.87 -9.93
CA ASP A 30 3.24 -5.17 -8.75
C ASP A 30 2.89 -4.19 -7.61
N VAL A 31 2.12 -4.71 -6.64
CA VAL A 31 1.79 -4.06 -5.37
C VAL A 31 2.49 -4.74 -4.19
N SER A 32 3.50 -5.56 -4.47
CA SER A 32 4.18 -6.33 -3.43
C SER A 32 4.95 -5.41 -2.48
N ASN A 33 4.94 -5.77 -1.19
CA ASN A 33 5.76 -5.12 -0.16
C ASN A 33 6.65 -6.15 0.54
N PRO A 34 7.53 -6.84 -0.20
CA PRO A 34 8.36 -7.93 0.31
C PRO A 34 9.28 -7.44 1.44
N THR A 35 9.39 -8.27 2.47
CA THR A 35 10.37 -8.15 3.55
C THR A 35 10.98 -9.54 3.79
N PRO A 36 12.30 -9.64 4.05
CA PRO A 36 13.26 -8.56 4.27
C PRO A 36 13.94 -8.02 3.00
N ASP A 37 13.79 -8.68 1.83
CA ASP A 37 14.58 -8.35 0.63
C ASP A 37 13.72 -7.92 -0.58
N PRO A 38 13.33 -6.63 -0.65
CA PRO A 38 12.68 -6.07 -1.83
C PRO A 38 13.49 -6.12 -3.12
N ALA A 39 14.82 -6.07 -3.02
CA ALA A 39 15.67 -6.06 -4.20
C ALA A 39 15.71 -7.44 -4.86
N ALA A 40 15.82 -8.52 -4.08
CA ALA A 40 15.69 -9.89 -4.58
C ALA A 40 14.31 -10.10 -5.24
N ALA A 41 13.25 -9.66 -4.57
CA ALA A 41 11.90 -9.77 -5.12
C ALA A 41 11.74 -9.05 -6.46
N ALA A 42 12.22 -7.80 -6.56
CA ALA A 42 12.18 -7.04 -7.80
C ALA A 42 12.93 -7.76 -8.94
N ARG A 43 14.13 -8.32 -8.67
CA ARG A 43 14.90 -9.09 -9.67
C ARG A 43 14.15 -10.33 -10.15
N ASN A 44 13.53 -11.07 -9.23
CA ASN A 44 12.79 -12.27 -9.57
C ASN A 44 11.54 -11.94 -10.40
N VAL A 45 10.79 -10.90 -10.01
CA VAL A 45 9.60 -10.46 -10.75
C VAL A 45 9.99 -10.06 -12.18
N VAL A 46 10.98 -9.18 -12.37
CA VAL A 46 11.36 -8.77 -13.73
C VAL A 46 11.99 -9.90 -14.53
N GLY A 47 12.78 -10.78 -13.90
CA GLY A 47 13.34 -11.96 -14.55
C GLY A 47 12.26 -12.93 -15.05
N ALA A 48 11.24 -13.18 -14.23
CA ALA A 48 10.10 -14.01 -14.60
C ALA A 48 9.24 -13.34 -15.69
N CYS A 49 9.07 -12.01 -15.64
CA CYS A 49 8.40 -11.24 -16.69
C CYS A 49 9.11 -11.39 -18.04
N ILE A 50 10.43 -11.23 -18.07
CA ILE A 50 11.25 -11.42 -19.28
C ILE A 50 11.11 -12.84 -19.81
N ALA A 51 11.25 -13.85 -18.95
CA ALA A 51 11.16 -15.26 -19.33
C ALA A 51 9.78 -15.65 -19.90
N ARG A 52 8.72 -14.91 -19.56
CA ARG A 52 7.35 -15.15 -20.02
C ARG A 52 6.85 -14.17 -21.07
N GLY A 53 7.69 -13.23 -21.51
CA GLY A 53 7.31 -12.24 -22.51
C GLY A 53 6.22 -11.28 -22.03
N VAL A 54 6.16 -11.00 -20.72
CA VAL A 54 5.28 -9.96 -20.17
C VAL A 54 5.63 -8.63 -20.83
N GLN A 55 4.61 -7.95 -21.37
CA GLN A 55 4.80 -6.75 -22.17
C GLN A 55 5.05 -5.51 -21.32
N ARG A 56 4.53 -5.49 -20.07
CA ARG A 56 4.68 -4.35 -19.17
C ARG A 56 4.46 -4.69 -17.70
N VAL A 57 5.14 -3.96 -16.83
CA VAL A 57 4.90 -3.92 -15.38
C VAL A 57 4.30 -2.57 -14.98
N VAL A 58 3.23 -2.57 -14.19
CA VAL A 58 2.76 -1.41 -13.43
C VAL A 58 3.25 -1.57 -12.00
N LEU A 59 4.21 -0.75 -11.57
CA LEU A 59 4.77 -0.80 -10.23
C LEU A 59 4.12 0.26 -9.35
N LEU A 60 3.54 -0.17 -8.22
CA LEU A 60 3.17 0.74 -7.14
C LEU A 60 4.39 1.06 -6.27
N THR A 61 4.69 2.33 -6.09
CA THR A 61 5.71 2.82 -5.15
C THR A 61 5.12 3.84 -4.19
N ILE A 62 5.84 4.12 -3.10
CA ILE A 62 5.46 5.14 -2.13
C ILE A 62 5.99 6.52 -2.52
N ALA A 63 5.19 7.55 -2.30
CA ALA A 63 5.60 8.95 -2.40
C ALA A 63 6.67 9.27 -1.36
N CYS A 64 7.46 10.31 -1.63
CA CYS A 64 8.49 10.80 -0.71
C CYS A 64 9.60 9.80 -0.39
N LEU A 65 9.71 8.71 -1.15
CA LEU A 65 10.76 7.70 -0.97
C LEU A 65 12.17 8.30 -1.04
N GLU A 66 12.36 9.35 -1.85
CA GLU A 66 13.66 10.00 -2.10
C GLU A 66 13.99 11.14 -1.11
N GLN A 67 13.19 11.34 -0.06
CA GLN A 67 13.46 12.40 0.93
C GLN A 67 14.74 12.12 1.71
N ALA A 68 15.57 13.14 1.90
CA ALA A 68 16.84 13.05 2.63
C ALA A 68 16.65 12.63 4.11
N ALA A 69 15.47 12.91 4.69
CA ALA A 69 15.14 12.46 6.05
C ALA A 69 15.10 10.92 6.20
N PHE A 70 15.02 10.19 5.08
CA PHE A 70 15.06 8.74 5.05
C PHE A 70 16.43 8.18 4.65
N ASP A 71 17.42 9.05 4.46
CA ASP A 71 18.80 8.61 4.26
C ASP A 71 19.32 7.97 5.55
N GLY A 72 19.99 6.82 5.41
CA GLY A 72 20.41 5.99 6.53
C GLY A 72 19.36 5.00 7.06
N TYR A 73 18.14 4.98 6.51
CA TYR A 73 17.14 3.96 6.85
C TYR A 73 17.18 2.79 5.83
N PRO A 74 17.61 1.58 6.23
CA PRO A 74 17.78 0.45 5.31
C PRO A 74 16.52 0.09 4.53
N THR A 75 15.33 0.20 5.16
CA THR A 75 14.05 -0.10 4.51
C THR A 75 13.76 0.82 3.32
N PHE A 76 14.08 2.12 3.44
CA PHE A 76 13.90 3.08 2.35
C PHE A 76 14.94 2.85 1.26
N ALA A 77 16.19 2.61 1.62
CA ALA A 77 17.24 2.24 0.66
C ALA A 77 16.87 0.98 -0.14
N ALA A 78 16.34 -0.06 0.51
CA ALA A 78 15.90 -1.28 -0.15
C ALA A 78 14.74 -1.04 -1.13
N LYS A 79 13.77 -0.20 -0.76
CA LYS A 79 12.67 0.19 -1.67
C LYS A 79 13.16 1.00 -2.88
N ARG A 80 14.12 1.93 -2.69
CA ARG A 80 14.76 2.67 -3.79
C ARG A 80 15.48 1.73 -4.74
N ALA A 81 16.22 0.75 -4.20
CA ALA A 81 16.92 -0.27 -4.99
C ALA A 81 15.95 -1.14 -5.79
N ALA A 82 14.85 -1.62 -5.17
CA ALA A 82 13.82 -2.39 -5.85
C ALA A 82 13.18 -1.62 -7.02
N LYS A 83 12.78 -0.35 -6.78
CA LYS A 83 12.27 0.55 -7.81
C LYS A 83 13.27 0.72 -8.95
N LYS A 84 14.56 0.91 -8.64
CA LYS A 84 15.62 1.04 -9.66
C LYS A 84 15.77 -0.22 -10.50
N ILE A 85 15.74 -1.40 -9.88
CA ILE A 85 15.82 -2.70 -10.58
C ILE A 85 14.70 -2.85 -11.60
N VAL A 86 13.46 -2.45 -11.24
CA VAL A 86 12.33 -2.50 -12.18
C VAL A 86 12.53 -1.52 -13.34
N LEU A 87 12.93 -0.29 -13.05
CA LEU A 87 13.15 0.77 -14.06
C LEU A 87 14.32 0.47 -15.01
N ASP A 88 15.37 -0.18 -14.54
CA ASP A 88 16.54 -0.56 -15.34
C ASP A 88 16.31 -1.86 -16.14
N SER A 89 15.20 -2.57 -15.90
CA SER A 89 14.92 -3.84 -16.56
C SER A 89 14.54 -3.65 -18.03
N GLN A 90 14.60 -4.75 -18.80
CA GLN A 90 14.15 -4.75 -20.20
C GLN A 90 12.62 -4.74 -20.34
N VAL A 91 11.88 -4.93 -19.24
CA VAL A 91 10.42 -4.94 -19.26
C VAL A 91 9.94 -3.50 -19.12
N PRO A 92 9.17 -2.96 -20.08
CA PRO A 92 8.58 -1.63 -19.95
C PRO A 92 7.84 -1.49 -18.61
N ALA A 93 8.06 -0.36 -17.93
CA ALA A 93 7.48 -0.11 -16.61
C ALA A 93 6.66 1.19 -16.58
N THR A 94 5.49 1.14 -15.96
CA THR A 94 4.71 2.32 -15.57
C THR A 94 4.74 2.44 -14.04
N ILE A 95 5.20 3.57 -13.54
CA ILE A 95 5.26 3.80 -12.09
C ILE A 95 3.98 4.52 -11.63
N VAL A 96 3.27 3.96 -10.68
CA VAL A 96 2.24 4.67 -9.92
C VAL A 96 2.79 4.91 -8.53
N THR A 97 2.75 6.15 -8.08
CA THR A 97 3.23 6.57 -6.76
C THR A 97 2.03 6.99 -5.93
N SER A 98 1.88 6.48 -4.71
CA SER A 98 0.83 6.93 -3.80
C SER A 98 1.41 7.46 -2.50
N THR A 99 0.69 8.35 -1.83
CA THR A 99 0.89 8.55 -0.39
C THR A 99 0.41 7.32 0.40
N GLN A 100 0.51 7.40 1.73
CA GLN A 100 0.05 6.36 2.64
C GLN A 100 -1.44 6.10 2.45
N PHE A 101 -1.91 4.92 2.86
CA PHE A 101 -3.31 4.57 2.71
C PHE A 101 -4.15 4.98 3.91
N HIS A 102 -5.46 5.15 3.75
CA HIS A 102 -6.39 5.32 4.88
C HIS A 102 -6.30 4.13 5.84
N GLU A 103 -6.05 2.95 5.28
CA GLU A 103 -5.78 1.68 5.97
C GLU A 103 -4.54 1.74 6.88
N PHE A 104 -3.68 2.77 6.76
CA PHE A 104 -2.58 2.96 7.72
C PHE A 104 -3.07 3.23 9.15
N ALA A 105 -4.37 3.49 9.35
CA ALA A 105 -5.02 3.53 10.66
C ALA A 105 -4.62 2.37 11.59
N THR A 106 -4.25 1.20 11.03
CA THR A 106 -3.80 0.01 11.75
C THR A 106 -2.41 -0.47 11.33
N ASN A 107 -1.56 0.40 10.77
CA ASN A 107 -0.25 -0.01 10.24
C ASN A 107 0.69 -0.47 11.37
N PRO A 108 1.20 -1.72 11.34
CA PRO A 108 2.03 -2.26 12.42
C PRO A 108 3.39 -1.55 12.58
N ALA A 109 3.85 -0.80 11.59
CA ALA A 109 5.07 0.01 11.72
C ALA A 109 4.89 1.23 12.65
N ALA A 110 3.65 1.64 12.92
CA ALA A 110 3.34 2.86 13.66
C ALA A 110 2.29 2.68 14.76
N VAL A 111 1.51 1.59 14.71
CA VAL A 111 0.36 1.33 15.56
C VAL A 111 0.60 0.03 16.34
N ILE A 112 0.55 0.14 17.66
CA ILE A 112 0.65 -0.99 18.59
C ILE A 112 -0.68 -1.07 19.35
N CYS A 113 -1.40 -2.17 19.18
CA CYS A 113 -2.66 -2.41 19.86
C CYS A 113 -2.41 -3.22 21.13
N ASN A 114 -2.70 -2.63 22.29
CA ASN A 114 -2.77 -3.32 23.57
C ASN A 114 -4.24 -3.58 23.94
N ASP A 115 -4.46 -4.26 25.06
CA ASP A 115 -5.81 -4.58 25.55
C ASP A 115 -6.62 -3.32 25.89
N ASP A 116 -5.99 -2.31 26.51
CA ASP A 116 -6.68 -1.10 26.99
C ASP A 116 -6.42 0.16 26.15
N GLU A 117 -5.28 0.21 25.44
CA GLU A 117 -4.87 1.37 24.65
C GLU A 117 -4.30 0.99 23.29
N VAL A 118 -4.33 1.96 22.37
CA VAL A 118 -3.65 1.86 21.08
C VAL A 118 -2.59 2.95 21.02
N ILE A 119 -1.32 2.55 20.98
CA ILE A 119 -0.17 3.44 20.93
C ILE A 119 0.13 3.73 19.46
N VAL A 120 0.19 5.02 19.09
CA VAL A 120 0.34 5.44 17.69
C VAL A 120 1.44 6.48 17.55
N GLN A 121 2.39 6.26 16.64
CA GLN A 121 3.38 7.29 16.29
C GLN A 121 2.71 8.49 15.61
N ASP A 122 3.10 9.72 16.02
CA ASP A 122 2.46 10.96 15.57
C ASP A 122 2.89 11.43 14.17
N TRP A 123 2.61 10.61 13.16
CA TRP A 123 2.92 10.92 11.75
C TRP A 123 1.94 11.95 11.19
N LEU A 124 2.44 12.90 10.40
CA LEU A 124 1.60 13.76 9.55
C LEU A 124 1.61 13.20 8.12
N ILE A 125 0.45 12.74 7.66
CA ILE A 125 0.27 12.06 6.37
C ILE A 125 -0.90 12.70 5.59
N GLN A 126 -0.99 12.41 4.29
CA GLN A 126 -2.13 12.80 3.44
C GLN A 126 -2.66 11.54 2.73
N PRO A 127 -3.44 10.72 3.44
CA PRO A 127 -3.68 9.35 3.00
C PRO A 127 -4.72 9.27 1.88
N VAL A 128 -4.63 8.22 1.06
CA VAL A 128 -5.57 7.89 -0.03
C VAL A 128 -6.22 6.52 0.22
N ALA A 129 -7.45 6.27 -0.20
CA ALA A 129 -8.06 4.95 -0.05
C ALA A 129 -7.36 3.91 -0.93
N ALA A 130 -7.09 2.71 -0.40
CA ALA A 130 -6.47 1.63 -1.17
C ALA A 130 -7.28 1.24 -2.42
N ASP A 131 -8.61 1.26 -2.33
CA ASP A 131 -9.50 0.95 -3.47
C ASP A 131 -9.31 1.97 -4.62
N THR A 132 -9.21 3.26 -4.31
CA THR A 132 -8.90 4.29 -5.31
C THR A 132 -7.53 4.08 -5.95
N VAL A 133 -6.54 3.63 -5.17
CA VAL A 133 -5.22 3.29 -5.71
C VAL A 133 -5.32 2.10 -6.66
N ALA A 134 -6.12 1.09 -6.33
CA ALA A 134 -6.36 -0.07 -7.20
C ALA A 134 -6.98 0.35 -8.54
N ASP A 135 -7.97 1.24 -8.53
CA ASP A 135 -8.56 1.78 -9.76
C ASP A 135 -7.51 2.45 -10.65
N VAL A 136 -6.66 3.31 -10.06
CA VAL A 136 -5.57 3.98 -10.79
C VAL A 136 -4.55 2.98 -11.35
N LEU A 137 -4.23 1.91 -10.62
CA LEU A 137 -3.34 0.85 -11.09
C LEU A 137 -3.95 0.08 -12.26
N VAL A 138 -5.25 -0.17 -12.25
CA VAL A 138 -5.98 -0.81 -13.35
C VAL A 138 -6.03 0.11 -14.57
N GLU A 139 -6.35 1.39 -14.42
CA GLU A 139 -6.28 2.38 -15.52
C GLU A 139 -4.89 2.42 -16.15
N ALA A 140 -3.84 2.40 -15.32
CA ALA A 140 -2.47 2.32 -15.77
C ALA A 140 -2.22 1.00 -16.52
N ALA A 141 -2.66 -0.15 -16.00
CA ALA A 141 -2.52 -1.46 -16.63
C ALA A 141 -3.27 -1.59 -17.97
N LEU A 142 -4.35 -0.83 -18.15
CA LEU A 142 -5.09 -0.73 -19.41
C LEU A 142 -4.51 0.31 -20.39
N ALA A 143 -3.38 0.94 -20.04
CA ALA A 143 -2.72 1.98 -20.82
C ALA A 143 -3.61 3.20 -21.13
N GLN A 144 -4.59 3.47 -20.25
CA GLN A 144 -5.48 4.63 -20.36
C GLN A 144 -4.81 5.92 -19.87
N THR A 145 -3.62 5.82 -19.27
CA THR A 145 -2.88 6.93 -18.68
C THR A 145 -1.49 7.05 -19.30
N ARG A 146 -1.05 8.26 -19.67
CA ARG A 146 0.20 8.51 -20.41
C ARG A 146 1.46 8.73 -19.56
N ALA A 147 1.36 8.93 -18.24
CA ALA A 147 2.50 9.28 -17.39
C ALA A 147 2.46 8.54 -16.03
N PRO A 148 3.61 8.41 -15.33
CA PRO A 148 3.62 8.00 -13.94
C PRO A 148 2.72 8.91 -13.10
N ARG A 149 1.74 8.34 -12.39
CA ARG A 149 0.82 9.11 -11.56
C ARG A 149 1.32 9.13 -10.13
N THR A 150 1.63 10.31 -9.60
CA THR A 150 1.66 10.50 -8.14
C THR A 150 0.25 10.86 -7.69
N ILE A 151 -0.35 10.04 -6.83
CA ILE A 151 -1.69 10.25 -6.29
C ILE A 151 -1.65 10.44 -4.77
N THR A 152 -2.56 11.26 -4.27
CA THR A 152 -2.72 11.53 -2.83
C THR A 152 -4.18 11.77 -2.49
N GLY A 153 -4.54 11.62 -1.21
CA GLY A 153 -5.90 11.94 -0.80
C GLY A 153 -6.14 13.43 -0.59
N PRO A 154 -7.38 13.81 -0.28
CA PRO A 154 -7.79 15.21 -0.25
C PRO A 154 -7.21 16.01 0.91
N HIS A 155 -6.97 15.38 2.07
CA HIS A 155 -6.65 16.10 3.29
C HIS A 155 -5.52 15.45 4.10
N ALA A 156 -4.66 16.30 4.65
CA ALA A 156 -3.66 15.87 5.62
C ALA A 156 -4.32 15.54 6.97
N ILE A 157 -3.78 14.54 7.67
CA ILE A 157 -4.26 14.07 8.97
C ILE A 157 -3.11 13.51 9.80
N ARG A 158 -3.20 13.68 11.12
CA ARG A 158 -2.32 13.00 12.07
C ARG A 158 -2.72 11.53 12.19
N LEU A 159 -1.76 10.61 12.10
CA LEU A 159 -2.04 9.17 12.18
C LEU A 159 -2.80 8.78 13.47
N PRO A 160 -2.49 9.32 14.68
CA PRO A 160 -3.31 9.07 15.87
C PRO A 160 -4.77 9.49 15.70
N ARG A 161 -5.05 10.57 14.97
CA ARG A 161 -6.41 11.02 14.69
C ARG A 161 -7.12 10.09 13.70
N LEU A 162 -6.42 9.64 12.67
CA LEU A 162 -6.93 8.65 11.72
C LEU A 162 -7.28 7.33 12.44
N THR A 163 -6.37 6.80 13.25
CA THR A 163 -6.59 5.59 14.06
C THR A 163 -7.78 5.77 15.00
N ALA A 164 -7.89 6.91 15.70
CA ALA A 164 -9.03 7.17 16.59
C ALA A 164 -10.37 7.18 15.86
N LYS A 165 -10.44 7.81 14.67
CA LYS A 165 -11.64 7.79 13.84
C LYS A 165 -12.00 6.37 13.39
N TYR A 166 -11.00 5.59 12.97
CA TYR A 166 -11.17 4.19 12.57
C TYR A 166 -11.69 3.31 13.71
N LEU A 167 -11.09 3.41 14.91
CA LEU A 167 -11.54 2.65 16.08
C LEU A 167 -12.99 2.99 16.46
N ALA A 168 -13.33 4.28 16.51
CA ALA A 168 -14.68 4.73 16.78
C ALA A 168 -15.69 4.17 15.75
N ALA A 169 -15.30 4.13 14.47
CA ALA A 169 -16.11 3.54 13.42
C ALA A 169 -16.31 2.03 13.60
N GLN A 170 -15.37 1.31 14.19
CA GLN A 170 -15.51 -0.11 14.52
C GLN A 170 -16.22 -0.35 15.87
N GLY A 171 -16.69 0.70 16.56
CA GLY A 171 -17.26 0.59 17.90
C GLY A 171 -16.23 0.31 19.00
N ASP A 172 -14.94 0.44 18.69
CA ASP A 172 -13.85 0.26 19.63
C ASP A 172 -13.61 1.55 20.44
N LYS A 173 -13.64 1.40 21.76
CA LYS A 173 -13.55 2.51 22.73
C LYS A 173 -12.14 2.69 23.33
N ARG A 174 -11.17 1.87 22.93
CA ARG A 174 -9.80 1.97 23.44
C ARG A 174 -9.22 3.35 23.16
N ARG A 175 -8.45 3.88 24.11
CA ARG A 175 -7.84 5.20 24.00
C ARG A 175 -6.67 5.14 23.01
N VAL A 176 -6.57 6.11 22.12
CA VAL A 176 -5.36 6.33 21.31
C VAL A 176 -4.36 7.20 22.07
N ARG A 177 -3.14 6.69 22.27
CA ARG A 177 -2.03 7.43 22.86
C ARG A 177 -0.97 7.73 21.81
N ALA A 178 -0.80 9.01 21.50
CA ALA A 178 0.22 9.47 20.58
C ALA A 178 1.63 9.36 21.21
N VAL A 179 2.61 8.91 20.43
CA VAL A 179 4.04 8.91 20.79
C VAL A 179 4.87 9.60 19.71
N LYS A 180 6.04 10.11 20.09
CA LYS A 180 6.97 10.73 19.14
C LYS A 180 7.37 9.73 18.05
N PRO A 181 7.40 10.14 16.78
CA PRO A 181 7.79 9.23 15.73
C PRO A 181 9.31 9.12 15.61
N VAL A 182 9.75 8.02 15.01
CA VAL A 182 11.15 7.79 14.67
C VAL A 182 11.23 7.48 13.18
N PRO A 183 11.80 8.37 12.34
CA PRO A 183 12.38 9.69 12.67
C PRO A 183 11.35 10.77 13.04
N ALA A 184 11.83 11.81 13.73
CA ALA A 184 11.05 13.02 14.05
C ALA A 184 10.47 13.74 12.81
N ALA A 185 11.14 13.62 11.65
CA ALA A 185 10.69 14.19 10.38
C ALA A 185 9.29 13.71 9.97
N LEU A 186 8.86 12.52 10.41
CA LEU A 186 7.51 11.99 10.19
C LEU A 186 6.43 12.87 10.83
N ALA A 187 6.72 13.54 11.95
CA ALA A 187 5.81 14.52 12.55
C ALA A 187 5.82 15.86 11.81
N ALA A 188 6.89 16.16 11.06
CA ALA A 188 7.07 17.41 10.34
C ALA A 188 6.44 17.41 8.93
N GLY A 189 5.78 16.32 8.52
CA GLY A 189 5.09 16.25 7.24
C GLY A 189 5.98 15.82 6.07
N VAL A 190 7.11 15.15 6.32
CA VAL A 190 7.98 14.63 5.24
C VAL A 190 7.27 13.61 4.32
N LEU A 191 6.13 13.06 4.76
CA LEU A 191 5.28 12.14 4.00
C LEU A 191 4.15 12.83 3.22
N LEU A 192 3.99 14.15 3.33
CA LEU A 192 2.99 14.89 2.57
C LEU A 192 3.33 14.85 1.09
N ALA A 193 2.29 14.81 0.25
CA ALA A 193 2.45 14.69 -1.18
C ALA A 193 3.17 15.93 -1.76
N PRO A 194 3.95 15.76 -2.84
CA PRO A 194 4.43 16.91 -3.59
C PRO A 194 3.26 17.66 -4.25
N SER A 195 3.43 18.95 -4.52
CA SER A 195 2.38 19.81 -5.07
C SER A 195 1.81 19.39 -6.43
N HIS A 196 2.53 18.55 -7.18
CA HIS A 196 2.09 18.01 -8.48
C HIS A 196 1.29 16.69 -8.35
N ALA A 197 1.08 16.18 -7.13
CA ALA A 197 0.30 14.97 -6.94
C ALA A 197 -1.18 15.20 -7.31
N ALA A 198 -1.76 14.26 -8.03
CA ALA A 198 -3.18 14.27 -8.30
C ALA A 198 -3.94 13.94 -7.01
N VAL A 199 -4.82 14.85 -6.60
CA VAL A 199 -5.69 14.64 -5.45
C VAL A 199 -6.87 13.78 -5.89
N VAL A 200 -7.03 12.62 -5.26
CA VAL A 200 -8.10 11.66 -5.53
C VAL A 200 -8.88 11.37 -4.24
N GLY A 201 -10.18 11.14 -4.37
CA GLY A 201 -11.04 10.83 -3.22
C GLY A 201 -11.07 9.33 -2.89
N PRO A 202 -11.88 8.92 -1.91
CA PRO A 202 -12.63 9.76 -0.97
C PRO A 202 -11.76 10.34 0.17
N ASP A 203 -12.30 11.30 0.92
CA ASP A 203 -11.75 11.70 2.22
C ASP A 203 -11.92 10.60 3.28
N VAL A 204 -11.29 10.78 4.44
CA VAL A 204 -11.30 9.79 5.52
C VAL A 204 -12.71 9.52 6.04
N ASP A 205 -13.55 10.55 6.18
CA ASP A 205 -14.89 10.39 6.76
C ASP A 205 -15.83 9.65 5.81
N THR A 206 -15.74 9.96 4.51
CA THR A 206 -16.45 9.26 3.45
C THR A 206 -15.96 7.82 3.31
N TRP A 207 -14.65 7.57 3.39
CA TRP A 207 -14.09 6.21 3.41
C TRP A 207 -14.58 5.39 4.62
N LEU A 208 -14.65 5.98 5.82
CA LEU A 208 -15.15 5.25 7.00
C LEU A 208 -16.62 4.85 6.86
N GLN A 209 -17.44 5.62 6.13
CA GLN A 209 -18.82 5.26 5.83
C GLN A 209 -18.89 4.01 4.93
N THR A 210 -17.96 3.82 4.00
CA THR A 210 -17.96 2.61 3.14
C THR A 210 -17.64 1.35 3.93
N LEU A 211 -16.87 1.45 5.02
CA LEU A 211 -16.57 0.32 5.91
C LEU A 211 -17.75 -0.09 6.80
N MET A 212 -18.71 0.81 7.00
CA MET A 212 -19.92 0.59 7.80
C MET A 212 -21.04 -0.10 7.01
N LEU A 213 -21.00 0.03 5.68
CA LEU A 213 -21.99 -0.61 4.82
C LEU A 213 -21.72 -2.13 4.78
N PRO A 214 -22.77 -2.97 4.81
CA PRO A 214 -22.61 -4.38 4.45
C PRO A 214 -22.02 -4.42 3.05
N ARG A 215 -20.85 -5.07 2.89
CA ARG A 215 -20.36 -5.38 1.55
C ARG A 215 -21.41 -6.32 0.93
N THR A 216 -22.10 -5.84 -0.10
CA THR A 216 -23.02 -6.68 -0.87
C THR A 216 -22.18 -7.58 -1.74
N ASP A 217 -21.65 -8.63 -1.12
CA ASP A 217 -21.04 -9.73 -1.83
C ASP A 217 -22.20 -10.43 -2.54
N GLY A 218 -22.22 -10.39 -3.87
CA GLY A 218 -23.21 -11.10 -4.66
C GLY A 218 -22.99 -12.62 -4.58
N ASN A 219 -23.26 -13.25 -3.43
CA ASN A 219 -23.63 -14.65 -3.31
C ASN A 219 -24.17 -15.03 -1.91
N SER A 220 -25.45 -15.38 -1.85
CA SER A 220 -26.21 -16.21 -0.89
C SER A 220 -25.83 -16.27 0.61
N ASP A 221 -26.66 -15.62 1.43
CA ASP A 221 -27.50 -16.19 2.51
C ASP A 221 -26.89 -17.20 3.51
N GLN A 222 -26.37 -16.70 4.66
CA GLN A 222 -26.53 -17.25 6.03
C GLN A 222 -26.18 -16.18 7.09
N PRO A 223 -26.85 -16.14 8.27
CA PRO A 223 -26.53 -15.17 9.31
C PRO A 223 -25.29 -15.63 10.11
N GLU A 224 -24.14 -15.00 9.88
CA GLU A 224 -22.92 -15.24 10.67
C GLU A 224 -22.95 -14.43 11.99
N LYS A 225 -22.76 -15.13 13.12
CA LYS A 225 -22.55 -14.53 14.46
C LYS A 225 -21.36 -13.56 14.46
N PRO A 226 -21.35 -12.52 15.33
CA PRO A 226 -20.28 -11.54 15.37
C PRO A 226 -18.95 -12.21 15.78
N ARG A 227 -18.10 -12.50 14.79
CA ARG A 227 -16.70 -12.80 15.05
C ARG A 227 -16.00 -11.50 15.43
N SER A 228 -15.27 -11.53 16.54
CA SER A 228 -14.27 -10.51 16.87
C SER A 228 -13.36 -10.33 15.65
N ARG A 229 -13.53 -9.23 14.92
CA ARG A 229 -12.76 -8.94 13.71
C ARG A 229 -11.31 -8.72 14.10
N GLY A 230 -10.49 -9.76 13.93
CA GLY A 230 -9.05 -9.65 13.98
C GLY A 230 -8.58 -8.62 12.94
N PHE A 231 -7.61 -7.80 13.34
CA PHE A 231 -7.01 -6.76 12.52
C PHE A 231 -6.63 -7.28 11.13
N LEU A 232 -7.01 -6.53 10.09
CA LEU A 232 -6.59 -6.79 8.72
C LEU A 232 -5.06 -6.67 8.67
N ARG A 233 -4.36 -7.80 8.59
CA ARG A 233 -2.94 -7.83 8.23
C ARG A 233 -2.86 -7.59 6.72
N VAL A 234 -2.44 -6.39 6.35
CA VAL A 234 -1.99 -6.04 4.99
C VAL A 234 -0.56 -6.55 4.81
#